data_AF-A0A165L7I9-F1
#
_entry.id   AF-A0A165L7I9-F1
#
_cell.length_a   1.000
_cell.length_b   1.000
_cell.length_c   1.000
_cell.angle_alpha   90.00
_cell.angle_beta   90.00
_cell.angle_gamma   90.00
#
_symmetry.space_group_name_H-M   'P 1'
#
loop_
_entity.id
_entity.type
_entity.pdbx_description
1 polymer ?
#
loop_
_entity_poly.entity_id
_entity_poly.type
_entity_poly.pdbx_seq_one_letter_code
_entity_poly.pdbx_strand_id
1 'polypeptide(L)'
;MTEPIDPDRPLGALVRENPAFARVFEAVGLDFCCGGDQMLRTACTEADLDLDAVREQLDEARRKREERGDEWESMTALIEHVVDSHHQYLREELPALEQLAEKVRSVHAEEHPELADIEREVLELAEEMSQHTTEEEQDVFPVIEKLDSRDELTGEERARLDEAIADLESDHEATAEHLERIAELSDGYAVPDDACPSYQSLLERLETLEQDTHMHVHKENNVLFPQVESRLAGQV
;
A
#
# COMPACT_ATOMS: atom_id res chain seq x y z
N MET A 1 -4.92 -20.01 -24.57
CA MET A 1 -6.17 -19.25 -24.38
C MET A 1 -6.31 -19.11 -22.89
N THR A 2 -6.02 -17.91 -22.39
CA THR A 2 -6.13 -17.60 -20.96
C THR A 2 -7.61 -17.62 -20.59
N GLU A 3 -7.93 -18.19 -19.43
CA GLU A 3 -9.32 -18.30 -18.98
C GLU A 3 -9.83 -16.88 -18.62
N PRO A 4 -11.02 -16.48 -19.12
CA PRO A 4 -11.52 -15.13 -18.90
C PRO A 4 -11.71 -14.85 -17.40
N ILE A 5 -11.38 -13.63 -16.95
CA ILE A 5 -11.54 -13.19 -15.56
C ILE A 5 -12.96 -13.50 -15.08
N ASP A 6 -13.09 -14.25 -13.98
CA ASP A 6 -14.38 -14.58 -13.37
C ASP A 6 -14.89 -13.37 -12.57
N PRO A 7 -16.01 -12.74 -12.97
CA PRO A 7 -16.56 -11.57 -12.27
C PRO A 7 -17.25 -11.90 -10.95
N ASP A 8 -17.46 -13.17 -10.63
CA ASP A 8 -18.04 -13.65 -9.36
C ASP A 8 -16.96 -13.91 -8.28
N ARG A 9 -15.74 -13.38 -8.49
CA ARG A 9 -14.64 -13.45 -7.54
C ARG A 9 -14.44 -12.15 -6.75
N PRO A 10 -13.99 -12.23 -5.49
CA PRO A 10 -13.62 -11.07 -4.70
C PRO A 10 -12.44 -10.30 -5.31
N LEU A 11 -12.45 -8.97 -5.22
CA LEU A 11 -11.38 -8.10 -5.71
C LEU A 11 -10.01 -8.50 -5.13
N GLY A 12 -9.93 -8.69 -3.81
CA GLY A 12 -8.70 -9.11 -3.12
C GLY A 12 -8.23 -10.49 -3.58
N ALA A 13 -9.15 -11.40 -3.89
CA ALA A 13 -8.79 -12.72 -4.43
C ALA A 13 -8.25 -12.64 -5.87
N LEU A 14 -8.68 -11.65 -6.64
CA LEU A 14 -8.15 -11.40 -7.99
C LEU A 14 -6.76 -10.76 -7.91
N VAL A 15 -6.55 -9.78 -7.03
CA VAL A 15 -5.23 -9.17 -6.79
C VAL A 15 -4.21 -10.18 -6.28
N ARG A 16 -4.60 -11.07 -5.34
CA ARG A 16 -3.74 -12.17 -4.87
C ARG A 16 -3.32 -13.14 -5.97
N GLU A 17 -4.17 -13.36 -6.98
CA GLU A 17 -3.81 -14.20 -8.13
C GLU A 17 -2.90 -13.46 -9.11
N ASN A 18 -3.18 -12.18 -9.34
CA ASN A 18 -2.38 -11.34 -10.22
C ASN A 18 -2.28 -9.92 -9.66
N PRO A 19 -1.14 -9.57 -9.04
CA PRO A 19 -0.90 -8.26 -8.45
C PRO A 19 -1.12 -7.08 -9.41
N ALA A 20 -0.90 -7.29 -10.72
CA ALA A 20 -1.11 -6.24 -11.72
C ALA A 20 -2.57 -5.75 -11.80
N PHE A 21 -3.52 -6.46 -11.20
CA PHE A 21 -4.91 -6.04 -11.12
C PHE A 21 -5.14 -4.89 -10.14
N ALA A 22 -4.31 -4.75 -9.10
CA ALA A 22 -4.37 -3.62 -8.17
C ALA A 22 -4.35 -2.28 -8.91
N ARG A 23 -3.38 -2.09 -9.81
CA ARG A 23 -3.27 -0.88 -10.65
C ARG A 23 -4.50 -0.63 -11.53
N VAL A 24 -5.16 -1.70 -12.01
CA VAL A 24 -6.38 -1.55 -12.80
C VAL A 24 -7.50 -1.06 -11.91
N PHE A 25 -7.67 -1.66 -10.72
CA PHE A 25 -8.68 -1.29 -9.75
C PHE A 25 -8.51 0.14 -9.26
N GLU A 26 -7.30 0.57 -8.90
CA GLU A 26 -7.01 1.98 -8.56
C GLU A 26 -7.37 2.92 -9.70
N ALA A 27 -6.95 2.59 -10.93
CA ALA A 27 -7.20 3.44 -12.10
C ALA A 27 -8.70 3.61 -12.42
N VAL A 28 -9.54 2.66 -11.99
CA VAL A 28 -10.99 2.72 -12.14
C VAL A 28 -11.73 3.06 -10.83
N GLY A 29 -11.03 3.32 -9.73
CA GLY A 29 -11.62 3.67 -8.44
C GLY A 29 -12.33 2.52 -7.73
N LEU A 30 -11.87 1.27 -7.93
CA LEU A 30 -12.36 0.11 -7.18
C LEU A 30 -11.45 -0.15 -5.98
N ASP A 31 -12.04 -0.09 -4.79
CA ASP A 31 -11.36 -0.38 -3.53
C ASP A 31 -11.23 -1.90 -3.33
N PHE A 32 -10.00 -2.39 -3.50
CA PHE A 32 -9.64 -3.80 -3.28
C PHE A 32 -8.90 -4.02 -1.95
N CYS A 33 -8.52 -2.94 -1.25
CA CYS A 33 -7.78 -2.98 0.00
C CYS A 33 -8.75 -3.20 1.17
N CYS A 34 -9.73 -2.31 1.33
CA CYS A 34 -10.72 -2.36 2.42
C CYS A 34 -11.97 -3.16 1.95
N GLY A 35 -12.31 -3.02 0.66
CA GLY A 35 -13.41 -3.73 -0.03
C GLY A 35 -13.05 -5.09 -0.62
N GLY A 36 -11.92 -5.70 -0.26
CA GLY A 36 -11.36 -6.88 -0.94
C GLY A 36 -12.28 -8.12 -1.05
N ASP A 37 -13.24 -8.27 -0.14
CA ASP A 37 -14.25 -9.34 -0.15
C ASP A 37 -15.41 -9.10 -1.14
N GLN A 38 -15.54 -7.87 -1.64
CA GLN A 38 -16.55 -7.50 -2.62
C GLN A 38 -16.28 -8.17 -3.96
N MET A 39 -17.32 -8.74 -4.57
CA MET A 39 -17.21 -9.35 -5.90
C MET A 39 -16.95 -8.27 -6.97
N LEU A 40 -16.08 -8.56 -7.94
CA LEU A 40 -15.78 -7.67 -9.07
C LEU A 40 -17.06 -7.13 -9.74
N ARG A 41 -18.04 -8.00 -9.97
CA ARG A 41 -19.34 -7.59 -10.55
C ARG A 41 -20.05 -6.53 -9.69
N THR A 42 -20.08 -6.75 -8.38
CA THR A 42 -20.76 -5.84 -7.45
C THR A 42 -20.04 -4.50 -7.39
N ALA A 43 -18.71 -4.53 -7.26
CA ALA A 43 -17.89 -3.33 -7.22
C ALA A 43 -18.03 -2.48 -8.49
N CYS A 44 -17.99 -3.11 -9.69
CA CYS A 44 -18.25 -2.39 -10.94
C CYS A 44 -19.66 -1.80 -11.00
N THR A 45 -20.68 -2.50 -10.48
CA THR A 45 -22.06 -2.02 -10.50
C THR A 45 -22.26 -0.82 -9.59
N GLU A 46 -21.67 -0.83 -8.39
CA GLU A 46 -21.76 0.26 -7.43
C GLU A 46 -20.99 1.51 -7.88
N ALA A 47 -19.88 1.31 -8.59
CA ALA A 47 -19.07 2.39 -9.16
C ALA A 47 -19.54 2.88 -10.55
N ASP A 48 -20.68 2.40 -11.07
CA ASP A 48 -21.20 2.72 -12.42
C ASP A 48 -20.18 2.45 -13.55
N LEU A 49 -19.42 1.36 -13.43
CA LEU A 49 -18.39 0.93 -14.39
C LEU A 49 -18.91 -0.17 -15.31
N ASP A 50 -18.46 -0.14 -16.57
CA ASP A 50 -18.70 -1.23 -17.53
C ASP A 50 -17.83 -2.45 -17.17
N LEU A 51 -18.48 -3.53 -16.70
CA LEU A 51 -17.82 -4.76 -16.27
C LEU A 51 -16.96 -5.39 -17.37
N ASP A 52 -17.42 -5.39 -18.61
CA ASP A 52 -16.67 -6.02 -19.70
C ASP A 52 -15.43 -5.20 -20.06
N ALA A 53 -15.52 -3.86 -19.99
CA ALA A 53 -14.37 -2.98 -20.16
C ALA A 53 -13.34 -3.13 -19.03
N VAL A 54 -13.77 -3.29 -17.78
CA VAL A 54 -12.85 -3.57 -16.65
C VAL A 54 -12.17 -4.92 -16.84
N ARG A 55 -12.91 -5.97 -17.23
CA ARG A 55 -12.35 -7.30 -17.50
C ARG A 55 -11.34 -7.29 -18.66
N GLU A 56 -11.59 -6.50 -19.70
CA GLU A 56 -10.63 -6.32 -20.80
C GLU A 56 -9.33 -5.65 -20.33
N GLN A 57 -9.42 -4.65 -19.44
CA GLN A 57 -8.23 -4.03 -18.83
C GLN A 57 -7.45 -5.01 -17.93
N LEU A 58 -8.15 -5.86 -17.18
CA LEU A 58 -7.53 -6.90 -16.36
C LEU A 58 -6.83 -7.96 -17.22
N ASP A 59 -7.48 -8.44 -18.28
CA ASP A 59 -6.86 -9.38 -19.23
C ASP A 59 -5.64 -8.76 -19.92
N GLU A 60 -5.68 -7.47 -20.25
CA GLU A 60 -4.53 -6.75 -20.79
C GLU A 60 -3.39 -6.62 -19.78
N ALA A 61 -3.70 -6.30 -18.51
CA ALA A 61 -2.72 -6.24 -17.43
C ALA A 61 -2.06 -7.60 -17.18
N ARG A 62 -2.87 -8.67 -17.16
CA ARG A 62 -2.39 -10.07 -17.07
C ARG A 62 -1.43 -10.38 -18.22
N ARG A 63 -1.84 -10.11 -19.46
CA ARG A 63 -1.02 -10.35 -20.66
C ARG A 63 0.27 -9.56 -20.62
N LYS A 64 0.23 -8.27 -20.27
CA LYS A 64 1.43 -7.44 -20.16
C LYS A 64 2.40 -7.98 -19.11
N ARG A 65 1.90 -8.49 -17.98
CA ARG A 65 2.75 -9.13 -16.96
C ARG A 65 3.37 -10.42 -17.49
N GLU A 66 2.58 -11.28 -18.14
CA GLU A 66 3.07 -12.52 -18.75
C GLU A 66 4.13 -12.27 -19.84
N GLU A 67 3.98 -11.19 -20.63
CA GLU A 67 4.92 -10.79 -21.67
C GLU A 67 6.18 -10.11 -21.13
N ARG A 68 6.09 -9.42 -19.99
CA ARG A 68 7.20 -8.68 -19.38
C ARG A 68 8.04 -9.50 -18.39
N GLY A 69 7.47 -10.54 -17.77
CA GLY A 69 8.07 -11.15 -16.57
C GLY A 69 7.82 -10.29 -15.32
N ASP A 70 8.35 -10.69 -14.16
CA ASP A 70 8.33 -9.81 -12.98
C ASP A 70 8.96 -8.47 -13.36
N GLU A 71 8.30 -7.37 -12.99
CA GLU A 71 8.61 -5.99 -13.44
C GLU A 71 10.02 -5.54 -13.02
N TRP A 72 10.64 -6.29 -12.11
CA TRP A 72 11.91 -6.01 -11.45
C TRP A 72 12.95 -7.05 -11.84
N GLU A 73 14.17 -6.58 -12.12
CA GLU A 73 15.28 -7.45 -12.52
C GLU A 73 15.70 -8.44 -11.40
N SER A 74 15.43 -8.10 -10.14
CA SER A 74 15.71 -8.91 -8.96
C SER A 74 14.93 -8.39 -7.73
N MET A 75 14.92 -9.14 -6.62
CA MET A 75 14.34 -8.68 -5.34
C MET A 75 15.13 -7.48 -4.79
N THR A 76 16.46 -7.50 -4.91
CA THR A 76 17.30 -6.34 -4.57
C THR A 76 16.92 -5.10 -5.36
N ALA A 77 16.69 -5.20 -6.67
CA ALA A 77 16.28 -4.05 -7.49
C ALA A 77 14.92 -3.48 -7.07
N LEU A 78 14.00 -4.33 -6.59
CA LEU A 78 12.71 -3.91 -6.04
C LEU A 78 12.90 -3.19 -4.68
N ILE A 79 13.71 -3.75 -3.78
CA ILE A 79 14.07 -3.12 -2.50
C ILE A 79 14.67 -1.74 -2.71
N GLU A 80 15.67 -1.62 -3.58
CA GLU A 80 16.30 -0.33 -3.92
C GLU A 80 15.25 0.69 -4.38
N HIS A 81 14.32 0.27 -5.25
CA HIS A 81 13.24 1.14 -5.70
C HIS A 81 12.31 1.56 -4.56
N VAL A 82 11.89 0.63 -3.69
CA VAL A 82 11.02 0.93 -2.55
C VAL A 82 11.67 1.96 -1.64
N VAL A 83 12.95 1.76 -1.29
CA VAL A 83 13.70 2.68 -0.43
C VAL A 83 13.86 4.07 -1.07
N ASP A 84 14.29 4.12 -2.33
CA ASP A 84 14.56 5.38 -3.04
C ASP A 84 13.29 6.17 -3.39
N SER A 85 12.12 5.51 -3.46
CA SER A 85 10.86 6.18 -3.77
C SER A 85 9.99 6.40 -2.53
N HIS A 86 9.50 5.32 -1.91
CA HIS A 86 8.52 5.36 -0.84
C HIS A 86 9.15 5.76 0.49
N HIS A 87 10.23 5.07 0.91
CA HIS A 87 10.82 5.37 2.22
C HIS A 87 11.47 6.75 2.23
N GLN A 88 12.08 7.18 1.12
CA GLN A 88 12.59 8.55 1.02
C GLN A 88 11.44 9.57 1.11
N TYR A 89 10.33 9.35 0.42
CA TYR A 89 9.15 10.22 0.51
C TYR A 89 8.62 10.30 1.94
N LEU A 90 8.42 9.16 2.61
CA LEU A 90 7.91 9.10 3.99
C LEU A 90 8.79 9.85 4.98
N ARG A 91 10.13 9.73 4.88
CA ARG A 91 11.08 10.46 5.74
C ARG A 91 10.95 11.98 5.63
N GLU A 92 10.59 12.48 4.46
CA GLU A 92 10.41 13.91 4.22
C GLU A 92 8.99 14.35 4.60
N GLU A 93 8.00 13.53 4.26
CA GLU A 93 6.58 13.87 4.33
C GLU A 93 6.01 13.77 5.74
N LEU A 94 6.28 12.67 6.46
CA LEU A 94 5.69 12.42 7.78
C LEU A 94 5.98 13.56 8.76
N PRO A 95 7.24 14.00 8.99
CA PRO A 95 7.51 15.10 9.93
C PRO A 95 6.86 16.43 9.51
N ALA A 96 6.67 16.63 8.22
CA ALA A 96 6.04 17.82 7.68
C ALA A 96 4.51 17.76 7.76
N LEU A 97 3.90 16.57 7.76
CA LEU A 97 2.49 16.35 8.02
C LEU A 97 2.14 16.50 9.49
N GLU A 98 2.96 15.97 10.41
CA GLU A 98 2.76 16.14 11.86
C GLU A 98 2.68 17.64 12.23
N GLN A 99 3.66 18.43 11.78
CA GLN A 99 3.69 19.88 12.00
C GLN A 99 2.50 20.61 11.36
N LEU A 100 2.04 20.14 10.20
CA LEU A 100 0.94 20.76 9.48
C LEU A 100 -0.41 20.43 10.15
N ALA A 101 -0.60 19.20 10.59
CA ALA A 101 -1.77 18.73 11.33
C ALA A 101 -1.93 19.52 12.64
N GLU A 102 -0.85 19.64 13.44
CA GLU A 102 -0.86 20.45 14.67
C GLU A 102 -1.24 21.90 14.37
N LYS A 103 -0.62 22.50 13.35
CA LYS A 103 -0.90 23.88 12.95
C LYS A 103 -2.36 24.07 12.55
N VAL A 104 -2.89 23.21 11.69
CA VAL A 104 -4.27 23.29 11.18
C VAL A 104 -5.26 23.12 12.32
N ARG A 105 -5.08 22.09 13.15
CA ARG A 105 -5.89 21.87 14.35
C ARG A 105 -5.85 23.08 15.29
N SER A 106 -4.68 23.66 15.54
CA SER A 106 -4.54 24.81 16.46
C SER A 106 -5.35 26.05 16.04
N VAL A 107 -5.63 26.19 14.74
CA VAL A 107 -6.38 27.31 14.17
C VAL A 107 -7.86 27.00 14.00
N HIS A 108 -8.20 25.76 13.61
CA HIS A 108 -9.53 25.39 13.15
C HIS A 108 -10.32 24.48 14.10
N ALA A 109 -9.75 24.02 15.24
CA ALA A 109 -10.39 23.05 16.12
C ALA A 109 -11.74 23.48 16.76
N GLU A 110 -12.06 24.78 16.80
CA GLU A 110 -13.35 25.23 17.32
C GLU A 110 -14.49 24.92 16.33
N GLU A 111 -14.26 25.20 15.04
CA GLU A 111 -15.20 24.91 13.96
C GLU A 111 -15.12 23.46 13.43
N HIS A 112 -13.93 22.84 13.52
CA HIS A 112 -13.60 21.52 13.01
C HIS A 112 -13.02 20.61 14.11
N PRO A 113 -13.83 20.12 15.05
CA PRO A 113 -13.37 19.29 16.17
C PRO A 113 -12.73 17.96 15.71
N GLU A 114 -13.10 17.44 14.54
CA GLU A 114 -12.52 16.23 13.92
C GLU A 114 -11.01 16.35 13.70
N LEU A 115 -10.47 17.57 13.57
CA LEU A 115 -9.03 17.80 13.39
C LEU A 115 -8.20 17.33 14.58
N ALA A 116 -8.78 17.23 15.77
CA ALA A 116 -8.08 16.66 16.92
C ALA A 116 -7.86 15.15 16.77
N ASP A 117 -8.84 14.44 16.21
CA ASP A 117 -8.70 13.02 15.92
C ASP A 117 -7.81 12.78 14.69
N ILE A 118 -7.88 13.65 13.67
CA ILE A 118 -6.97 13.57 12.50
C ILE A 118 -5.51 13.81 12.94
N GLU A 119 -5.24 14.81 13.78
CA GLU A 119 -3.89 14.99 14.36
C GLU A 119 -3.46 13.74 15.16
N ARG A 120 -4.38 13.19 15.96
CA ARG A 120 -4.40 11.81 16.50
C ARG A 120 -3.67 10.81 15.58
N GLU A 121 -4.42 10.43 14.56
CA GLU A 121 -4.07 9.37 13.64
C GLU A 121 -2.78 9.69 12.87
N VAL A 122 -2.54 10.96 12.49
CA VAL A 122 -1.32 11.35 11.77
C VAL A 122 -0.07 11.14 12.61
N LEU A 123 -0.11 11.44 13.90
CA LEU A 123 1.04 11.24 14.79
C LEU A 123 1.30 9.74 15.02
N GLU A 124 0.25 8.95 15.23
CA GLU A 124 0.36 7.50 15.43
C GLU A 124 0.89 6.81 14.15
N LEU A 125 0.31 7.12 12.99
CA LEU A 125 0.78 6.66 11.68
C LEU A 125 2.24 7.04 11.42
N ALA A 126 2.64 8.27 11.74
CA ALA A 126 4.01 8.72 11.51
C ALA A 126 5.04 7.98 12.37
N GLU A 127 4.71 7.69 13.63
CA GLU A 127 5.56 6.90 14.53
C GLU A 127 5.70 5.47 14.01
N GLU A 128 4.58 4.81 13.69
CA GLU A 128 4.54 3.43 13.21
C GLU A 128 5.29 3.26 11.89
N MET A 129 4.98 4.07 10.86
CA MET A 129 5.66 3.98 9.56
C MET A 129 7.16 4.28 9.65
N SER A 130 7.57 5.20 10.53
CA SER A 130 8.99 5.52 10.73
C SER A 130 9.74 4.35 11.38
N GLN A 131 9.12 3.66 12.33
CA GLN A 131 9.69 2.46 12.94
C GLN A 131 9.73 1.32 11.93
N HIS A 132 8.62 1.06 11.25
CA HIS A 132 8.45 0.00 10.28
C HIS A 132 9.50 0.05 9.17
N THR A 133 9.60 1.19 8.46
CA THR A 133 10.60 1.36 7.37
C THR A 133 12.05 1.28 7.86
N THR A 134 12.30 1.58 9.14
CA THR A 134 13.61 1.41 9.76
C THR A 134 13.95 -0.06 9.98
N GLU A 135 12.99 -0.85 10.47
CA GLU A 135 13.13 -2.30 10.67
C GLU A 135 13.33 -3.02 9.34
N GLU A 136 12.56 -2.66 8.32
CA GLU A 136 12.71 -3.19 6.97
C GLU A 136 14.15 -3.00 6.45
N GLU A 137 14.65 -1.77 6.46
CA GLU A 137 15.95 -1.45 5.90
C GLU A 137 17.14 -1.99 6.69
N GLN A 138 17.02 -2.11 8.03
CA GLN A 138 18.13 -2.51 8.88
C GLN A 138 18.19 -4.01 9.11
N ASP A 139 17.04 -4.68 9.19
CA ASP A 139 16.94 -6.04 9.68
C ASP A 139 16.39 -7.02 8.62
N VAL A 140 15.44 -6.60 7.79
CA VAL A 140 14.74 -7.52 6.86
C VAL A 140 15.34 -7.50 5.44
N PHE A 141 15.41 -6.33 4.81
CA PHE A 141 15.92 -6.16 3.45
C PHE A 141 17.34 -6.70 3.26
N PRO A 142 18.31 -6.51 4.18
CA PRO A 142 19.64 -7.10 4.02
C PRO A 142 19.63 -8.63 3.93
N VAL A 143 18.68 -9.29 4.62
CA VAL A 143 18.52 -10.76 4.56
C VAL A 143 17.88 -11.17 3.24
N ILE A 144 16.92 -10.41 2.73
CA ILE A 144 16.31 -10.63 1.41
C ILE A 144 17.34 -10.45 0.28
N GLU A 145 18.19 -9.43 0.36
CA GLU A 145 19.28 -9.22 -0.62
C GLU A 145 20.26 -10.40 -0.65
N LYS A 146 20.62 -10.92 0.53
CA LYS A 146 21.43 -12.14 0.66
C LYS A 146 20.73 -13.36 0.06
N LEU A 147 19.42 -13.47 0.22
CA LEU A 147 18.63 -14.53 -0.41
C LEU A 147 18.64 -14.39 -1.94
N ASP A 148 18.56 -13.15 -2.46
CA ASP A 148 18.52 -12.88 -3.89
C ASP A 148 19.86 -13.15 -4.59
N SER A 149 20.98 -12.82 -3.92
CA SER A 149 22.35 -13.13 -4.38
C SER A 149 22.64 -14.64 -4.42
N ARG A 150 21.73 -15.48 -3.92
CA ARG A 150 21.85 -16.93 -3.75
C ARG A 150 22.91 -17.34 -2.73
N ASP A 151 23.23 -16.46 -1.79
CA ASP A 151 24.04 -16.82 -0.66
C ASP A 151 23.23 -17.71 0.31
N GLU A 152 23.94 -18.58 1.03
CA GLU A 152 23.30 -19.51 1.96
C GLU A 152 22.83 -18.75 3.20
N LEU A 153 21.51 -18.75 3.42
CA LEU A 153 20.93 -18.32 4.69
C LEU A 153 21.16 -19.40 5.74
N THR A 154 21.57 -18.99 6.94
CA THR A 154 21.55 -19.84 8.12
C THR A 154 20.11 -20.21 8.47
N GLY A 155 19.91 -21.30 9.20
CA GLY A 155 18.57 -21.69 9.68
C GLY A 155 17.93 -20.63 10.59
N GLU A 156 18.74 -19.85 11.30
CA GLU A 156 18.29 -18.75 12.16
C GLU A 156 17.84 -17.54 11.33
N GLU A 157 18.59 -17.14 10.30
CA GLU A 157 18.19 -16.07 9.37
C GLU A 157 16.89 -16.43 8.64
N ARG A 158 16.72 -17.69 8.21
CA ARG A 158 15.48 -18.13 7.56
C ARG A 158 14.27 -18.03 8.48
N ALA A 159 14.39 -18.55 9.71
CA ALA A 159 13.28 -18.53 10.65
C ALA A 159 12.88 -17.11 11.04
N ARG A 160 13.86 -16.22 11.22
CA ARG A 160 13.60 -14.79 11.48
C ARG A 160 12.97 -14.09 10.30
N LEU A 161 13.38 -14.40 9.07
CA LEU A 161 12.81 -13.77 7.89
C LEU A 161 11.33 -14.14 7.71
N ASP A 162 10.95 -15.41 7.93
CA ASP A 162 9.55 -15.82 7.88
C ASP A 162 8.70 -15.12 8.97
N GLU A 163 9.22 -14.99 10.19
CA GLU A 163 8.55 -14.28 11.30
C GLU A 163 8.43 -12.77 11.00
N ALA A 164 9.52 -12.15 10.54
CA ALA A 164 9.55 -10.72 10.24
C ALA A 164 8.58 -10.35 9.11
N ILE A 165 8.44 -11.16 8.06
CA ILE A 165 7.47 -10.89 6.99
C ILE A 165 6.04 -10.88 7.55
N ALA A 166 5.69 -11.83 8.42
CA ALA A 166 4.36 -11.87 9.03
C ALA A 166 4.10 -10.66 9.95
N ASP A 167 5.13 -10.21 10.68
CA ASP A 167 5.04 -9.01 11.51
C ASP A 167 4.87 -7.75 10.64
N LEU A 168 5.64 -7.61 9.54
CA LEU A 168 5.51 -6.49 8.59
C LEU A 168 4.12 -6.47 7.92
N GLU A 169 3.58 -7.63 7.54
CA GLU A 169 2.21 -7.71 7.00
C GLU A 169 1.16 -7.26 8.02
N SER A 170 1.36 -7.55 9.31
CA SER A 170 0.48 -7.06 10.38
C SER A 170 0.60 -5.55 10.58
N ASP A 171 1.79 -4.98 10.47
CA ASP A 171 2.00 -3.53 10.53
C ASP A 171 1.34 -2.82 9.34
N HIS A 172 1.36 -3.44 8.16
CA HIS A 172 0.66 -2.93 6.98
C HIS A 172 -0.87 -2.88 7.17
N GLU A 173 -1.45 -3.87 7.85
CA GLU A 173 -2.87 -3.85 8.21
C GLU A 173 -3.18 -2.69 9.16
N ALA A 174 -2.37 -2.48 10.21
CA ALA A 174 -2.53 -1.36 11.14
C ALA A 174 -2.39 0.01 10.45
N THR A 175 -1.40 0.14 9.55
CA THR A 175 -1.20 1.33 8.72
C THR A 175 -2.44 1.64 7.87
N ALA A 176 -3.07 0.62 7.28
CA ALA A 176 -4.30 0.79 6.51
C ALA A 176 -5.46 1.27 7.40
N GLU A 177 -5.61 0.75 8.62
CA GLU A 177 -6.63 1.18 9.58
C GLU A 177 -6.50 2.69 9.92
N HIS A 178 -5.28 3.18 10.10
CA HIS A 178 -5.02 4.61 10.34
C HIS A 178 -5.41 5.47 9.13
N LEU A 179 -5.04 5.06 7.92
CA LEU A 179 -5.35 5.79 6.68
C LEU A 179 -6.87 5.84 6.42
N GLU A 180 -7.55 4.70 6.55
CA GLU A 180 -9.01 4.62 6.47
C GLU A 180 -9.67 5.56 7.48
N ARG A 181 -9.16 5.60 8.72
CA ARG A 181 -9.71 6.46 9.76
C ARG A 181 -9.54 7.94 9.43
N ILE A 182 -8.39 8.33 8.87
CA ILE A 182 -8.14 9.71 8.41
C ILE A 182 -9.08 10.07 7.26
N ALA A 183 -9.26 9.17 6.29
CA ALA A 183 -10.18 9.37 5.17
C ALA A 183 -11.63 9.55 5.67
N GLU A 184 -12.09 8.72 6.60
CA GLU A 184 -13.42 8.85 7.22
C GLU A 184 -13.60 10.20 7.93
N LEU A 185 -12.64 10.59 8.78
CA LEU A 185 -12.69 11.83 9.55
C LEU A 185 -12.67 13.08 8.66
N SER A 186 -12.07 12.97 7.47
CA SER A 186 -11.94 14.07 6.52
C SER A 186 -12.99 14.05 5.40
N ASP A 187 -14.01 13.18 5.48
CA ASP A 187 -15.02 12.98 4.43
C ASP A 187 -14.39 12.70 3.05
N GLY A 188 -13.41 11.79 3.03
CA GLY A 188 -12.63 11.47 1.84
C GLY A 188 -11.75 12.64 1.38
N TYR A 189 -11.08 13.30 2.32
CA TYR A 189 -10.23 14.46 2.08
C TYR A 189 -10.96 15.67 1.46
N ALA A 190 -12.28 15.75 1.63
CA ALA A 190 -13.07 16.86 1.12
C ALA A 190 -12.68 18.19 1.79
N VAL A 191 -12.38 19.20 0.97
CA VAL A 191 -11.96 20.51 1.45
C VAL A 191 -13.16 21.36 1.89
N PRO A 192 -13.25 21.79 3.17
CA PRO A 192 -14.30 22.70 3.62
C PRO A 192 -14.23 24.09 2.99
N ASP A 193 -15.38 24.77 2.85
CA ASP A 193 -15.48 26.11 2.26
C ASP A 193 -14.65 27.18 3.02
N ASP A 194 -14.43 26.98 4.32
CA ASP A 194 -13.67 27.86 5.21
C ASP A 194 -12.23 27.40 5.45
N ALA A 195 -11.80 26.34 4.77
CA ALA A 195 -10.43 25.85 4.85
C ALA A 195 -9.42 26.89 4.35
N CYS A 196 -8.49 27.28 5.22
CA CYS A 196 -7.37 28.11 4.81
C CYS A 196 -6.37 27.31 3.96
N PRO A 197 -5.41 27.96 3.26
CA PRO A 197 -4.46 27.24 2.40
C PRO A 197 -3.65 26.13 3.10
N SER A 198 -3.38 26.26 4.40
CA SER A 198 -2.70 25.20 5.16
C SER A 198 -3.60 24.00 5.43
N TYR A 199 -4.90 24.20 5.62
CA TYR A 199 -5.86 23.10 5.79
C TYR A 199 -6.09 22.37 4.46
N GLN A 200 -6.26 23.10 3.36
CA GLN A 200 -6.33 22.51 2.01
C GLN A 200 -5.10 21.65 1.73
N SER A 201 -3.92 22.19 1.99
CA SER A 201 -2.66 21.47 1.82
C SER A 201 -2.50 20.26 2.74
N LEU A 202 -3.13 20.24 3.93
CA LEU A 202 -3.09 19.07 4.80
C LEU A 202 -3.87 17.92 4.15
N LEU A 203 -5.09 18.19 3.70
CA LEU A 203 -5.97 17.19 3.10
C LEU A 203 -5.37 16.62 1.80
N GLU A 204 -4.88 17.47 0.91
CA GLU A 204 -4.22 17.05 -0.34
C GLU A 204 -3.00 16.17 -0.10
N ARG A 205 -2.21 16.49 0.94
CA ARG A 205 -1.00 15.73 1.29
C ARG A 205 -1.31 14.41 1.98
N LEU A 206 -2.35 14.35 2.81
CA LEU A 206 -2.81 13.10 3.39
C LEU A 206 -3.39 12.14 2.33
N GLU A 207 -4.14 12.67 1.35
CA GLU A 207 -4.62 11.88 0.21
C GLU A 207 -3.43 11.35 -0.64
N THR A 208 -2.41 12.19 -0.85
CA THR A 208 -1.19 11.77 -1.56
C THR A 208 -0.42 10.70 -0.77
N LEU A 209 -0.31 10.85 0.55
CA LEU A 209 0.33 9.88 1.42
C LEU A 209 -0.37 8.53 1.32
N GLU A 210 -1.70 8.50 1.45
CA GLU A 210 -2.51 7.27 1.34
C GLU A 210 -2.24 6.54 0.02
N GLN A 211 -2.28 7.27 -1.10
CA GLN A 211 -2.03 6.70 -2.42
C GLN A 211 -0.61 6.13 -2.56
N ASP A 212 0.40 6.83 -2.04
CA ASP A 212 1.78 6.35 -2.07
C ASP A 212 1.97 5.11 -1.19
N THR A 213 1.39 5.12 0.02
CA THR A 213 1.44 3.99 0.96
C THR A 213 0.75 2.75 0.39
N HIS A 214 -0.40 2.88 -0.28
CA HIS A 214 -1.01 1.74 -0.98
C HIS A 214 -0.08 1.14 -2.04
N MET A 215 0.61 1.98 -2.81
CA MET A 215 1.56 1.52 -3.83
C MET A 215 2.82 0.89 -3.23
N HIS A 216 3.28 1.41 -2.09
CA HIS A 216 4.38 0.87 -1.30
C HIS A 216 4.02 -0.53 -0.80
N VAL A 217 2.98 -0.65 0.02
CA VAL A 217 2.51 -1.92 0.59
C VAL A 217 2.19 -2.94 -0.50
N HIS A 218 1.64 -2.50 -1.64
CA HIS A 218 1.40 -3.39 -2.78
C HIS A 218 2.69 -4.05 -3.28
N LYS A 219 3.77 -3.29 -3.43
CA LYS A 219 5.06 -3.80 -3.91
C LYS A 219 5.65 -4.83 -2.94
N GLU A 220 5.46 -4.64 -1.65
CA GLU A 220 5.93 -5.60 -0.66
C GLU A 220 5.05 -6.85 -0.60
N ASN A 221 3.80 -6.69 -0.18
CA ASN A 221 2.87 -7.80 0.08
C ASN A 221 2.58 -8.63 -1.17
N ASN A 222 2.51 -7.99 -2.35
CA ASN A 222 2.07 -8.67 -3.56
C ASN A 222 3.21 -8.98 -4.53
N VAL A 223 4.42 -8.44 -4.33
CA VAL A 223 5.54 -8.67 -5.26
C VAL A 223 6.80 -9.16 -4.55
N LEU A 224 7.28 -8.47 -3.51
CA LEU A 224 8.51 -8.83 -2.82
C LEU A 224 8.34 -10.08 -1.94
N PHE A 225 7.40 -10.07 -1.01
CA PHE A 225 7.23 -11.16 -0.04
C PHE A 225 6.87 -12.50 -0.71
N PRO A 226 5.97 -12.57 -1.72
CA PRO A 226 5.71 -13.82 -2.42
C PRO A 226 6.94 -14.38 -3.16
N GLN A 227 7.84 -13.52 -3.64
CA GLN A 227 9.10 -13.96 -4.24
C GLN A 227 10.04 -14.53 -3.18
N VAL A 228 10.11 -13.91 -2.00
CA VAL A 228 10.89 -14.40 -0.85
C VAL A 228 10.40 -15.79 -0.45
N GLU A 229 9.11 -15.94 -0.19
CA GLU A 229 8.50 -17.22 0.18
C GLU A 229 8.79 -18.32 -0.86
N SER A 230 8.64 -18.00 -2.16
CA SER A 230 8.93 -18.94 -3.24
C SER A 230 10.41 -19.35 -3.26
N ARG A 231 11.35 -18.43 -2.99
CA ARG A 231 12.79 -18.72 -2.92
C ARG A 231 13.11 -19.57 -1.70
N LEU A 232 12.48 -19.29 -0.56
CA LEU A 232 12.66 -20.06 0.67
C LEU A 232 12.15 -21.50 0.49
N ALA A 233 10.98 -21.69 -0.11
CA ALA A 233 10.42 -23.02 -0.40
C ALA A 233 11.25 -23.83 -1.41
N GLY A 234 11.88 -23.17 -2.39
CA GLY A 234 12.72 -23.82 -3.40
C GLY A 234 14.12 -24.25 -2.93
N GLN A 235 14.53 -23.84 -1.72
CA GLN A 235 15.80 -24.22 -1.10
C GLN A 235 15.70 -25.44 -0.16
N VAL A 236 14.50 -26.04 -0.02
CA VAL A 236 14.23 -27.24 0.79
C VAL A 236 14.37 -28.53 -0.02
#